data_AF-A0A345DSI0-F1
#
_entry.id   AF-A0A345DSI0-F1
#
_cell.length_a   1.000
_cell.length_b   1.000
_cell.length_c   1.000
_cell.angle_alpha   90.00
_cell.angle_beta   90.00
_cell.angle_gamma   90.00
#
_symmetry.space_group_name_H-M   'P 1'
#
loop_
_entity.id
_entity.type
_entity.pdbx_description
1 polymer ?
#
loop_
_entity_poly.entity_id
_entity_poly.type
_entity_poly.pdbx_seq_one_letter_code
_entity_poly.pdbx_strand_id
1 'polypeptide(L)'
;MELEQNLLGNYKKNKTIETQNEVKNLLINRDNEIFKLYQQGQILQGYKVVSKLPKTIKTEYGNIPIKRRRYVKYDEKNKKYINRYPLDEELGLKKYERIEKNLKDKYISFMGDGKRYKDIMHTTENANISEKIISNIFKKADLEKINYISNKNNNKIKIPNNVLYIQIDGAFVPMRENKKRIEKKIFFLTMHIGIDEEKSTKTRKVIKKKKGVFQIMDKNVTKNKKSSFNNFIDKIFKLMDTYDINENTIILVLSDGEKQIKKIYKAIKTNYKNNTVSYSLDKFHLVKRFKDLFFI
;
A
#
# COMPACT_ATOMS: atom_id res chain seq x y z
N MET A 1 41.19 -5.60 -17.57
CA MET A 1 40.21 -5.88 -16.49
C MET A 1 40.30 -4.92 -15.31
N GLU A 2 41.41 -4.82 -14.57
CA GLU A 2 41.48 -3.96 -13.35
C GLU A 2 41.44 -2.44 -13.67
N LEU A 3 42.13 -2.02 -14.74
CA LEU A 3 42.10 -0.64 -15.25
C LEU A 3 40.71 -0.20 -15.76
N GLU A 4 39.99 -1.08 -16.46
CA GLU A 4 38.64 -0.79 -16.99
C GLU A 4 37.59 -0.72 -15.87
N GLN A 5 37.71 -1.56 -14.84
CA GLN A 5 36.86 -1.48 -13.65
C GLN A 5 37.09 -0.17 -12.88
N ASN A 6 38.33 0.30 -12.78
CA ASN A 6 38.67 1.59 -12.18
C ASN A 6 38.11 2.78 -12.98
N LEU A 7 38.19 2.75 -14.32
CA LEU A 7 37.63 3.80 -15.18
C LEU A 7 36.10 3.87 -15.09
N LEU A 8 35.42 2.72 -15.14
CA LEU A 8 33.96 2.65 -15.02
C LEU A 8 33.48 3.06 -13.63
N GLY A 9 34.20 2.66 -12.57
CA GLY A 9 33.92 3.06 -11.19
C GLY A 9 34.06 4.57 -10.99
N ASN A 10 35.12 5.17 -11.53
CA ASN A 10 35.35 6.61 -11.48
C ASN A 10 34.29 7.40 -12.26
N TYR A 11 33.92 6.94 -13.45
CA TYR A 11 32.85 7.56 -14.24
C TYR A 11 31.50 7.56 -13.51
N LYS A 12 31.10 6.40 -12.96
CA LYS A 12 29.86 6.29 -12.17
C LYS A 12 29.87 7.22 -10.97
N LYS A 13 30.98 7.29 -10.24
CA LYS A 13 31.15 8.16 -9.07
C LYS A 13 31.03 9.63 -9.44
N ASN A 14 31.68 10.06 -10.52
CA ASN A 14 31.63 11.45 -10.99
C ASN A 14 30.22 11.85 -11.41
N LYS A 15 29.52 10.98 -12.16
CA LYS A 15 28.12 11.22 -12.57
C LYS A 15 27.17 11.32 -11.38
N THR A 16 27.35 10.47 -10.37
CA THR A 16 26.58 10.57 -9.12
C THR A 16 26.82 11.89 -8.40
N ILE A 17 28.07 12.36 -8.31
CA ILE A 17 28.40 13.65 -7.67
C ILE A 17 27.76 14.81 -8.44
N GLU A 18 27.86 14.81 -9.77
CA GLU A 18 27.24 15.80 -10.63
C GLU A 18 25.72 15.86 -10.40
N THR A 19 25.06 14.71 -10.42
CA THR A 19 23.61 14.60 -10.19
C THR A 19 23.24 15.09 -8.78
N GLN A 20 24.03 14.76 -7.76
CA GLN A 20 23.82 15.25 -6.40
C GLN A 20 23.95 16.78 -6.30
N ASN A 21 24.87 17.39 -7.05
CA ASN A 21 25.05 18.83 -7.10
C ASN A 21 23.88 19.51 -7.82
N GLU A 22 23.38 18.94 -8.92
CA GLU A 22 22.18 19.44 -9.61
C GLU A 22 20.97 19.43 -8.68
N VAL A 23 20.69 18.30 -8.03
CA VAL A 23 19.59 18.16 -7.06
C VAL A 23 19.76 19.15 -5.91
N LYS A 24 20.98 19.32 -5.40
CA LYS A 24 21.28 20.31 -4.36
C LYS A 24 20.93 21.72 -4.81
N ASN A 25 21.31 22.11 -6.02
CA ASN A 25 21.02 23.43 -6.57
C ASN A 25 19.52 23.64 -6.77
N LEU A 26 18.79 22.63 -7.24
CA LEU A 26 17.33 22.67 -7.36
C LEU A 26 16.66 22.92 -6.00
N LEU A 27 17.08 22.21 -4.95
CA LEU A 27 16.54 22.39 -3.60
C LEU A 27 16.85 23.78 -3.01
N ILE A 28 18.05 24.30 -3.27
CA ILE A 28 18.45 25.65 -2.84
C ILE A 28 17.62 26.70 -3.57
N ASN A 29 17.43 26.55 -4.88
CA ASN A 29 16.61 27.45 -5.69
C ASN A 29 15.16 27.42 -5.21
N ARG A 30 14.62 26.24 -4.91
CA ARG A 30 13.27 26.11 -4.36
C ARG A 30 13.12 26.79 -3.00
N ASP A 31 14.07 26.64 -2.07
CA ASP A 31 14.07 27.37 -0.79
C ASP A 31 14.12 28.89 -1.00
N ASN A 32 14.81 29.37 -2.04
CA ASN A 32 14.84 30.79 -2.39
C ASN A 32 13.53 31.27 -3.01
N GLU A 33 12.85 30.46 -3.84
CA GLU A 33 11.52 30.78 -4.36
C GLU A 33 10.49 30.90 -3.25
N ILE A 34 10.45 29.93 -2.33
CA ILE A 34 9.60 29.97 -1.12
C ILE A 34 9.86 31.26 -0.34
N PHE A 35 11.13 31.68 -0.22
CA PHE A 35 11.46 32.92 0.45
C PHE A 35 10.95 34.17 -0.29
N LYS A 36 11.02 34.20 -1.63
CA LYS A 36 10.43 35.29 -2.43
C LYS A 36 8.91 35.38 -2.23
N LEU A 37 8.20 34.25 -2.26
CA LEU A 37 6.75 34.19 -2.00
C LEU A 37 6.40 34.68 -0.59
N TYR A 38 7.24 34.36 0.40
CA TYR A 38 7.11 34.88 1.76
C TYR A 38 7.30 36.40 1.82
N GLN A 39 8.32 36.95 1.14
CA GLN A 39 8.57 38.40 1.09
C GLN A 39 7.42 39.17 0.43
N GLN A 40 6.73 38.54 -0.52
CA GLN A 40 5.53 39.09 -1.17
C GLN A 40 4.26 38.96 -0.30
N GLY A 41 4.34 38.39 0.90
CA GLY A 41 3.20 38.23 1.81
C GLY A 41 2.21 37.14 1.39
N GLN A 42 2.55 36.32 0.39
CA GLN A 42 1.66 35.29 -0.16
C GLN A 42 1.55 34.05 0.72
N ILE A 43 2.61 33.74 1.48
CA ILE A 43 2.68 32.57 2.36
C ILE A 43 3.16 32.95 3.76
N LEU A 44 2.82 32.11 4.76
CA LEU A 44 3.34 32.18 6.14
C LEU A 44 3.11 33.55 6.82
N GLN A 45 1.93 34.14 6.63
CA GLN A 45 1.54 35.39 7.29
C GLN A 45 1.65 35.29 8.83
N GLY A 46 2.31 36.28 9.43
CA GLY A 46 2.60 36.32 10.86
C GLY A 46 3.79 35.46 11.32
N TYR A 47 4.51 34.80 10.41
CA TYR A 47 5.78 34.15 10.73
C TYR A 47 6.96 35.09 10.46
N LYS A 48 8.03 34.96 11.26
CA LYS A 48 9.32 35.63 11.07
C LYS A 48 10.38 34.61 10.66
N VAL A 49 11.22 34.96 9.68
CA VAL A 49 12.41 34.17 9.34
C VAL A 49 13.49 34.42 10.38
N VAL A 50 14.00 33.35 11.00
CA VAL A 50 14.97 33.48 12.12
C VAL A 50 16.37 33.06 11.70
N SER A 51 16.51 31.95 10.97
CA SER A 51 17.82 31.40 10.62
C SER A 51 17.75 30.42 9.46
N LYS A 52 18.92 30.05 8.92
CA LYS A 52 19.09 28.89 8.04
C LYS A 52 19.72 27.75 8.82
N LEU A 53 19.09 26.58 8.82
CA LEU A 53 19.56 25.39 9.54
C LEU A 53 20.01 24.29 8.57
N PRO A 54 21.15 23.63 8.86
CA PRO A 54 21.64 22.53 8.04
C PRO A 54 20.71 21.32 8.13
N LYS A 55 20.64 20.56 7.02
CA LYS A 55 19.93 19.29 6.93
C LYS A 55 20.43 18.50 5.74
N THR A 56 20.54 17.19 5.95
CA THR A 56 20.76 16.25 4.87
C THR A 56 19.44 15.60 4.51
N ILE A 57 19.03 15.75 3.25
CA ILE A 57 17.90 15.05 2.66
C ILE A 57 18.43 13.81 1.96
N LYS A 58 17.78 12.66 2.18
CA LYS A 58 18.07 11.42 1.47
C LYS A 58 17.12 11.31 0.28
N THR A 59 17.71 11.33 -0.91
CA THR A 59 17.05 11.19 -2.20
C THR A 59 17.49 9.89 -2.87
N GLU A 60 16.89 9.52 -4.00
CA GLU A 60 17.32 8.34 -4.76
C GLU A 60 18.77 8.47 -5.28
N TYR A 61 19.25 9.71 -5.46
CA TYR A 61 20.60 10.04 -5.92
C TYR A 61 21.61 10.13 -4.77
N GLY A 62 21.15 10.03 -3.52
CA GLY A 62 21.99 10.01 -2.33
C GLY A 62 21.70 11.11 -1.33
N ASN A 63 22.69 11.37 -0.48
CA ASN A 63 22.59 12.30 0.63
C ASN A 63 22.88 13.72 0.14
N ILE A 64 21.88 14.60 0.20
CA ILE A 64 21.97 15.99 -0.26
C ILE A 64 22.01 16.93 0.96
N PRO A 65 23.19 17.46 1.34
CA PRO A 65 23.30 18.43 2.42
C PRO A 65 22.91 19.83 1.93
N ILE A 66 21.93 20.45 2.60
CA ILE A 66 21.45 21.81 2.35
C ILE A 66 21.33 22.61 3.63
N LYS A 67 21.22 23.94 3.50
CA LYS A 67 20.77 24.84 4.57
C LYS A 67 19.41 25.40 4.17
N ARG A 68 18.40 25.19 5.01
CA ARG A 68 17.00 25.60 4.75
C ARG A 68 16.52 26.63 5.77
N ARG A 69 15.59 27.49 5.37
CA ARG A 69 15.09 28.58 6.23
C ARG A 69 14.13 28.07 7.31
N ARG A 70 14.25 28.63 8.53
CA ARG A 70 13.36 28.41 9.67
C ARG A 70 12.45 29.62 9.85
N TYR A 71 11.14 29.35 9.83
CA TYR A 71 10.09 30.34 10.05
C TYR A 71 9.46 30.11 11.42
N VAL A 72 9.28 31.18 12.20
CA VAL A 72 8.81 31.09 13.59
C VAL A 72 7.63 32.04 13.81
N LYS A 73 6.57 31.52 14.43
CA LYS A 73 5.42 32.31 14.89
C LYS A 73 5.15 31.99 16.36
N TYR A 74 4.89 33.00 17.17
CA TYR A 74 4.40 32.78 18.52
C TYR A 74 2.91 32.46 18.48
N ASP A 75 2.53 31.35 19.11
CA ASP A 75 1.13 30.97 19.30
C ASP A 75 0.69 31.40 20.69
N GLU A 76 -0.12 32.45 20.75
CA GLU A 76 -0.64 33.02 21.98
C GLU A 76 -1.50 32.04 22.76
N LYS A 77 -2.29 31.21 22.06
CA LYS A 77 -3.20 30.23 22.67
C LYS A 77 -2.42 29.15 23.43
N ASN A 78 -1.36 28.64 22.80
CA ASN A 78 -0.55 27.56 23.36
C ASN A 78 0.69 28.06 24.13
N LYS A 79 0.89 29.39 24.20
CA LYS A 79 2.07 30.07 24.78
C LYS A 79 3.40 29.47 24.30
N LYS A 80 3.51 29.14 23.02
CA LYS A 80 4.66 28.42 22.44
C LYS A 80 5.02 28.92 21.04
N TYR A 81 6.29 28.80 20.69
CA TYR A 81 6.77 29.09 19.33
C TYR A 81 6.52 27.91 18.38
N ILE A 82 5.82 28.17 17.29
CA ILE A 82 5.62 27.24 16.18
C ILE A 82 6.73 27.46 15.15
N ASN A 83 7.51 26.41 14.90
CA ASN A 83 8.51 26.39 13.85
C ASN A 83 7.94 25.74 12.59
N ARG A 84 8.12 26.38 11.44
CA ARG A 84 7.81 25.83 10.12
C ARG A 84 9.04 25.77 9.22
N TYR A 85 9.04 24.75 8.37
CA TYR A 85 10.09 24.45 7.40
C TYR A 85 9.41 24.13 6.07
N PRO A 86 9.03 25.14 5.27
CA PRO A 86 8.22 24.93 4.08
C PRO A 86 8.84 23.96 3.08
N LEU A 87 10.17 24.00 2.90
CA LEU A 87 10.88 23.04 2.05
C LEU A 87 10.73 21.59 2.57
N ASP A 88 10.77 21.37 3.89
CA ASP A 88 10.54 20.04 4.47
C ASP A 88 9.08 19.60 4.23
N GLU A 89 8.13 20.54 4.33
CA GLU A 89 6.70 20.31 4.09
C GLU A 89 6.43 19.89 2.63
N GLU A 90 7.01 20.57 1.63
CA GLU A 90 6.91 20.22 0.20
C GLU A 90 7.48 18.83 -0.10
N LEU A 91 8.59 18.46 0.54
CA LEU A 91 9.22 17.14 0.41
C LEU A 91 8.50 16.03 1.20
N GLY A 92 7.43 16.36 1.92
CA GLY A 92 6.69 15.42 2.76
C GLY A 92 7.49 14.90 3.96
N LEU A 93 8.45 15.67 4.45
CA LEU A 93 9.29 15.31 5.59
C LEU A 93 8.61 15.67 6.92
N LYS A 94 8.49 14.69 7.81
CA LYS A 94 8.11 14.97 9.22
C LYS A 94 9.33 15.46 10.00
N LYS A 95 9.07 16.01 11.21
CA LYS A 95 10.13 16.42 12.14
C LYS A 95 11.18 15.31 12.30
N TYR A 96 12.46 15.66 12.12
CA TYR A 96 13.63 14.78 12.13
C TYR A 96 13.79 13.80 10.97
N GLU A 97 12.75 13.52 10.17
CA GLU A 97 12.86 12.64 9.01
C GLU A 97 13.79 13.23 7.94
N ARG A 98 14.53 12.36 7.27
CA ARG A 98 15.50 12.74 6.23
C ARG A 98 15.15 12.17 4.86
N ILE A 99 14.37 11.11 4.80
CA ILE A 99 14.01 10.42 3.55
C ILE A 99 12.80 11.11 2.96
N GLU A 100 12.97 11.66 1.76
CA GLU A 100 11.90 12.35 1.05
C GLU A 100 10.75 11.41 0.67
N LYS A 101 9.58 11.98 0.43
CA LYS A 101 8.37 11.22 0.11
C LYS A 101 8.53 10.38 -1.17
N ASN A 102 9.09 10.93 -2.25
CA ASN A 102 9.21 10.24 -3.54
C ASN A 102 9.99 8.92 -3.42
N LEU A 103 11.09 8.93 -2.66
CA LEU A 103 11.88 7.74 -2.40
C LEU A 103 11.13 6.70 -1.56
N LYS A 104 10.35 7.14 -0.55
CA LYS A 104 9.48 6.23 0.22
C LYS A 104 8.41 5.60 -0.66
N ASP A 105 7.75 6.39 -1.50
CA ASP A 105 6.69 5.94 -2.40
C ASP A 105 7.24 4.93 -3.43
N LYS A 106 8.45 5.18 -3.96
CA LYS A 106 9.17 4.25 -4.83
C LYS A 106 9.45 2.90 -4.15
N TYR A 107 9.88 2.90 -2.89
CA TYR A 107 10.08 1.65 -2.14
C TYR A 107 8.80 0.91 -1.83
N ILE A 108 7.72 1.62 -1.50
CA ILE A 108 6.40 1.02 -1.29
C ILE A 108 5.93 0.36 -2.61
N SER A 109 6.13 1.02 -3.75
CA SER A 109 5.83 0.46 -5.07
C SER A 109 6.60 -0.83 -5.35
N PHE A 110 7.93 -0.82 -5.19
CA PHE A 110 8.74 -2.02 -5.43
C PHE A 110 8.36 -3.20 -4.52
N MET A 111 8.03 -2.92 -3.26
CA MET A 111 7.52 -3.96 -2.36
C MET A 111 6.15 -4.48 -2.81
N GLY A 112 5.28 -3.61 -3.33
CA GLY A 112 4.00 -3.99 -3.93
C GLY A 112 4.15 -4.89 -5.16
N ASP A 113 5.20 -4.68 -5.95
CA ASP A 113 5.57 -5.52 -7.10
C ASP A 113 6.27 -6.84 -6.69
N GLY A 114 6.45 -7.09 -5.39
CA GLY A 114 7.07 -8.32 -4.88
C GLY A 114 8.61 -8.36 -4.98
N LYS A 115 9.27 -7.21 -5.16
CA LYS A 115 10.75 -7.14 -5.16
C LYS A 115 11.31 -7.45 -3.77
N ARG A 116 12.45 -8.16 -3.71
CA ARG A 116 13.12 -8.43 -2.42
C ARG A 116 13.87 -7.19 -1.96
N TYR A 117 14.11 -7.06 -0.65
CA TYR A 117 14.85 -5.91 -0.09
C TYR A 117 16.21 -5.71 -0.75
N LYS A 118 16.95 -6.79 -1.01
CA LYS A 118 18.23 -6.73 -1.73
C LYS A 118 18.09 -6.16 -3.15
N ASP A 119 17.07 -6.59 -3.90
CA ASP A 119 16.84 -6.09 -5.26
C ASP A 119 16.49 -4.58 -5.23
N ILE A 120 15.72 -4.14 -4.23
CA ILE A 120 15.39 -2.73 -4.01
C ILE A 120 16.64 -1.92 -3.70
N MET A 121 17.49 -2.41 -2.78
CA MET A 121 18.74 -1.74 -2.42
C MET A 121 19.67 -1.57 -3.61
N HIS A 122 19.80 -2.59 -4.45
CA HIS A 122 20.62 -2.52 -5.67
C HIS A 122 20.07 -1.48 -6.66
N THR A 123 18.75 -1.35 -6.76
CA THR A 123 18.11 -0.37 -7.66
C THR A 123 18.30 1.08 -7.19
N THR A 124 18.48 1.29 -5.89
CA THR A 124 18.70 2.61 -5.30
C THR A 124 20.00 2.67 -4.50
N GLU A 125 21.08 2.10 -5.06
CA GLU A 125 22.37 1.98 -4.37
C GLU A 125 22.88 3.35 -3.89
N ASN A 126 22.72 4.37 -4.74
CA ASN A 126 23.11 5.75 -4.45
C ASN A 126 22.41 6.34 -3.21
N ALA A 127 21.17 5.91 -2.91
CA ALA A 127 20.42 6.40 -1.75
C ALA A 127 21.04 5.99 -0.40
N ASN A 128 21.89 4.96 -0.40
CA ASN A 128 22.54 4.41 0.79
C ASN A 128 21.53 4.14 1.93
N ILE A 129 20.57 3.29 1.62
CA ILE A 129 19.46 2.89 2.50
C ILE A 129 19.58 1.40 2.80
N SER A 130 19.55 1.05 4.09
CA SER A 130 19.63 -0.34 4.54
C SER A 130 18.27 -1.04 4.49
N GLU A 131 18.28 -2.38 4.46
CA GLU A 131 17.06 -3.21 4.55
C GLU A 131 16.19 -2.85 5.75
N LYS A 132 16.81 -2.52 6.89
CA LYS A 132 16.12 -2.11 8.11
C LYS A 132 15.29 -0.83 7.90
N ILE A 133 15.83 0.12 7.14
CA ILE A 133 15.11 1.36 6.83
C ILE A 133 13.95 1.07 5.87
N ILE A 134 14.17 0.26 4.82
CA ILE A 134 13.10 -0.16 3.90
C ILE A 134 11.97 -0.85 4.66
N SER A 135 12.32 -1.78 5.56
CA SER A 135 11.36 -2.46 6.43
C SER A 135 10.58 -1.47 7.32
N ASN A 136 11.25 -0.47 7.89
CA ASN A 136 10.60 0.55 8.69
C ASN A 136 9.67 1.46 7.87
N ILE A 137 10.03 1.77 6.62
CA ILE A 137 9.17 2.51 5.69
C ILE A 137 7.89 1.70 5.44
N PHE A 138 8.04 0.42 5.13
CA PHE A 138 6.90 -0.46 4.88
C PHE A 138 6.01 -0.63 6.12
N LYS A 139 6.58 -0.85 7.31
CA LYS A 139 5.81 -0.96 8.57
C LYS A 139 5.04 0.31 8.94
N LYS A 140 5.54 1.47 8.52
CA LYS A 140 4.87 2.77 8.71
C LYS A 140 3.92 3.12 7.58
N ALA A 141 3.95 2.39 6.47
CA ALA A 141 3.01 2.59 5.38
C ALA A 141 1.62 2.28 5.94
N ASP A 142 0.72 3.24 5.79
CA ASP A 142 -0.65 3.11 6.21
C ASP A 142 -1.35 2.13 5.26
N LEU A 143 -1.30 0.85 5.63
CA LEU A 143 -1.95 -0.21 4.87
C LEU A 143 -3.46 0.04 4.80
N GLU A 144 -4.09 0.75 5.74
CA GLU A 144 -5.52 1.07 5.65
C GLU A 144 -5.82 2.11 4.57
N LYS A 145 -4.92 3.08 4.32
CA LYS A 145 -4.97 3.96 3.14
C LYS A 145 -4.68 3.23 1.83
N ILE A 146 -3.92 2.15 1.86
CA ILE A 146 -3.52 1.35 0.69
C ILE A 146 -4.50 0.17 0.44
N ASN A 147 -5.27 -0.22 1.46
CA ASN A 147 -6.17 -1.37 1.42
C ASN A 147 -7.43 -1.04 0.62
N TYR A 148 -7.88 -2.04 -0.14
CA TYR A 148 -9.17 -2.15 -0.83
C TYR A 148 -10.42 -1.91 0.06
N ILE A 149 -10.26 -1.66 1.37
CA ILE A 149 -11.32 -1.51 2.37
C ILE A 149 -11.51 -0.04 2.77
N SER A 150 -10.70 0.92 2.28
CA SER A 150 -10.84 2.30 2.75
C SER A 150 -12.24 2.87 2.46
N ASN A 151 -13.03 3.01 3.53
CA ASN A 151 -14.40 3.54 3.57
C ASN A 151 -14.39 5.08 3.51
N LYS A 152 -13.53 5.68 2.69
CA LYS A 152 -13.49 7.15 2.58
C LYS A 152 -14.73 7.72 1.89
N ASN A 153 -15.48 6.90 1.17
CA ASN A 153 -16.74 7.29 0.56
C ASN A 153 -17.90 6.65 1.33
N ASN A 154 -18.78 7.49 1.88
CA ASN A 154 -20.02 7.06 2.54
C ASN A 154 -21.03 6.44 1.56
N ASN A 155 -20.86 6.70 0.26
CA ASN A 155 -21.75 6.17 -0.76
C ASN A 155 -21.47 4.68 -0.99
N LYS A 156 -22.46 3.84 -0.69
CA LYS A 156 -22.45 2.41 -1.01
C LYS A 156 -22.34 2.19 -2.51
N ILE A 157 -21.67 1.11 -2.90
CA ILE A 157 -21.50 0.71 -4.30
C ILE A 157 -22.83 0.11 -4.79
N LYS A 158 -23.47 0.77 -5.77
CA LYS A 158 -24.66 0.24 -6.45
C LYS A 158 -24.33 -1.07 -7.18
N ILE A 159 -25.27 -2.01 -7.15
CA ILE A 159 -25.18 -3.33 -7.77
C ILE A 159 -26.14 -3.38 -8.96
N PRO A 160 -25.72 -2.92 -10.17
CA PRO A 160 -26.65 -2.68 -11.28
C PRO A 160 -27.36 -3.93 -11.79
N ASN A 161 -26.69 -5.09 -11.76
CA ASN A 161 -27.25 -6.36 -12.23
C ASN A 161 -27.85 -7.18 -11.09
N ASN A 162 -28.02 -6.60 -9.90
CA ASN A 162 -28.41 -7.29 -8.67
C ASN A 162 -27.55 -8.51 -8.31
N VAL A 163 -26.37 -8.71 -8.90
CA VAL A 163 -25.47 -9.81 -8.56
C VAL A 163 -24.21 -9.28 -7.88
N LEU A 164 -23.97 -9.73 -6.65
CA LEU A 164 -22.71 -9.53 -5.93
C LEU A 164 -21.90 -10.83 -5.99
N TYR A 165 -20.73 -10.76 -6.61
CA TYR A 165 -19.80 -11.88 -6.68
C TYR A 165 -18.84 -11.82 -5.49
N ILE A 166 -18.70 -12.95 -4.80
CA ILE A 166 -17.78 -13.14 -3.68
C ILE A 166 -16.84 -14.29 -4.03
N GLN A 167 -15.58 -13.98 -4.34
CA GLN A 167 -14.54 -14.97 -4.64
C GLN A 167 -13.67 -15.19 -3.41
N ILE A 168 -13.48 -16.45 -3.01
CA ILE A 168 -12.70 -16.82 -1.83
C ILE A 168 -11.64 -17.83 -2.23
N ASP A 169 -10.39 -17.53 -1.88
CA ASP A 169 -9.25 -18.40 -2.14
C ASP A 169 -8.31 -18.44 -0.92
N GLY A 170 -7.48 -19.48 -0.85
CA GLY A 170 -6.54 -19.70 0.24
C GLY A 170 -5.16 -20.09 -0.28
N ALA A 171 -4.13 -19.35 0.13
CA ALA A 171 -2.74 -19.67 -0.19
C ALA A 171 -1.97 -20.05 1.09
N PHE A 172 -1.01 -20.99 0.97
CA PHE A 172 -0.10 -21.30 2.05
C PHE A 172 1.20 -20.52 1.90
N VAL A 173 1.65 -19.90 2.99
CA VAL A 173 2.87 -19.11 3.02
C VAL A 173 3.76 -19.58 4.17
N PRO A 174 5.02 -19.96 3.91
CA PRO A 174 5.98 -20.25 4.96
C PRO A 174 6.38 -18.94 5.66
N MET A 175 6.24 -18.90 6.98
CA MET A 175 6.64 -17.79 7.83
C MET A 175 7.62 -18.28 8.91
N ARG A 176 8.28 -17.33 9.60
CA ARG A 176 9.10 -17.64 10.78
C ARG A 176 8.46 -17.03 12.01
N GLU A 177 8.20 -17.85 13.02
CA GLU A 177 7.71 -17.44 14.34
C GLU A 177 8.60 -18.09 15.39
N ASN A 178 9.10 -17.31 16.35
CA ASN A 178 10.05 -17.77 17.37
C ASN A 178 11.23 -18.58 16.80
N LYS A 179 11.83 -18.08 15.71
CA LYS A 179 12.93 -18.70 14.93
C LYS A 179 12.59 -20.04 14.26
N LYS A 180 11.35 -20.55 14.38
CA LYS A 180 10.90 -21.78 13.72
C LYS A 180 10.15 -21.46 12.43
N ARG A 181 10.41 -22.24 11.39
CA ARG A 181 9.61 -22.18 10.15
C ARG A 181 8.25 -22.79 10.43
N ILE A 182 7.21 -22.03 10.15
CA ILE A 182 5.82 -22.44 10.30
C ILE A 182 5.08 -22.12 9.01
N GLU A 183 4.09 -22.93 8.66
CA GLU A 183 3.24 -22.65 7.52
C GLU A 183 1.96 -21.97 8.02
N LYS A 184 1.70 -20.76 7.51
CA LYS A 184 0.45 -20.05 7.74
C LYS A 184 -0.40 -20.16 6.48
N LYS A 185 -1.71 -20.16 6.65
CA LYS A 185 -2.67 -20.05 5.55
C LYS A 185 -3.17 -18.62 5.49
N ILE A 186 -3.16 -18.02 4.30
CA ILE A 186 -3.76 -16.71 4.06
C ILE A 186 -5.04 -16.93 3.27
N PHE A 187 -6.16 -16.54 3.86
CA PHE A 187 -7.42 -16.45 3.15
C PHE A 187 -7.56 -15.07 2.52
N PHE A 188 -7.94 -15.06 1.25
CA PHE A 188 -8.24 -13.86 0.49
C PHE A 188 -9.70 -13.94 0.04
N LEU A 189 -10.43 -12.86 0.24
CA LEU A 189 -11.77 -12.70 -0.28
C LEU A 189 -11.83 -11.44 -1.13
N THR A 190 -12.41 -11.56 -2.31
CA THR A 190 -12.68 -10.46 -3.22
C THR A 190 -14.19 -10.34 -3.46
N MET A 191 -14.72 -9.12 -3.41
CA MET A 191 -16.09 -8.78 -3.79
C MET A 191 -16.09 -7.89 -5.03
N HIS A 192 -17.04 -8.10 -5.93
CA HIS A 192 -17.21 -7.26 -7.13
C HIS A 192 -18.61 -7.38 -7.74
N ILE A 193 -18.92 -6.44 -8.65
CA ILE A 193 -20.22 -6.37 -9.37
C ILE A 193 -20.13 -6.85 -10.82
N GLY A 194 -19.05 -7.55 -11.17
CA GLY A 194 -18.83 -8.14 -12.49
C GLY A 194 -17.58 -7.62 -13.19
N ILE A 195 -17.58 -7.64 -14.52
CA ILE A 195 -16.48 -7.18 -15.38
C ILE A 195 -16.72 -5.70 -15.74
N ASP A 196 -15.63 -4.93 -15.76
CA ASP A 196 -15.61 -3.55 -16.24
C ASP A 196 -15.32 -3.59 -17.75
N GLU A 197 -16.35 -3.62 -18.58
CA GLU A 197 -16.21 -3.82 -20.02
C GLU A 197 -15.42 -2.70 -20.69
N GLU A 198 -15.61 -1.45 -20.26
CA GLU A 198 -14.88 -0.27 -20.78
C GLU A 198 -13.37 -0.39 -20.57
N LYS A 199 -12.93 -0.94 -19.43
CA LYS A 199 -11.51 -1.10 -19.11
C LYS A 199 -10.94 -2.45 -19.54
N SER A 200 -11.79 -3.38 -19.93
CA SER A 200 -11.39 -4.74 -20.28
C SER A 200 -10.94 -4.82 -21.73
N THR A 201 -9.88 -5.58 -21.98
CA THR A 201 -9.47 -5.95 -23.33
C THR A 201 -9.93 -7.39 -23.64
N LYS A 202 -9.69 -7.84 -24.88
CA LYS A 202 -9.93 -9.24 -25.27
C LYS A 202 -9.15 -10.22 -24.39
N THR A 203 -7.91 -9.87 -24.04
CA THR A 203 -6.98 -10.73 -23.29
C THR A 203 -7.00 -10.51 -21.79
N ARG A 204 -7.35 -9.30 -21.32
CA ARG A 204 -7.34 -8.94 -19.91
C ARG A 204 -8.70 -8.39 -19.47
N LYS A 205 -9.39 -9.15 -18.63
CA LYS A 205 -10.64 -8.71 -17.99
C LYS A 205 -10.33 -7.92 -16.72
N VAL A 206 -10.88 -6.73 -16.61
CA VAL A 206 -10.80 -5.87 -15.43
C VAL A 206 -12.07 -6.07 -14.60
N ILE A 207 -11.90 -6.26 -13.30
CA ILE A 207 -13.03 -6.49 -12.38
C ILE A 207 -13.61 -5.14 -11.92
N LYS A 208 -14.92 -4.96 -12.08
CA LYS A 208 -15.62 -3.72 -11.76
C LYS A 208 -15.84 -3.57 -10.26
N LYS A 209 -15.45 -2.39 -9.73
CA LYS A 209 -15.60 -2.01 -8.32
C LYS A 209 -15.10 -3.07 -7.34
N LYS A 210 -13.99 -3.74 -7.69
CA LYS A 210 -13.34 -4.76 -6.87
C LYS A 210 -12.95 -4.22 -5.50
N LYS A 211 -13.36 -4.89 -4.43
CA LYS A 211 -12.80 -4.74 -3.08
C LYS A 211 -12.40 -6.09 -2.51
N GLY A 212 -11.56 -6.11 -1.48
CA GLY A 212 -11.12 -7.37 -0.89
C GLY A 212 -10.63 -7.23 0.53
N VAL A 213 -10.69 -8.35 1.25
CA VAL A 213 -10.21 -8.52 2.62
C VAL A 213 -9.33 -9.77 2.67
N PHE A 214 -8.37 -9.78 3.59
CA PHE A 214 -7.55 -10.96 3.84
C PHE A 214 -7.37 -11.20 5.34
N GLN A 215 -7.09 -12.45 5.67
CA GLN A 215 -6.75 -12.87 7.03
C GLN A 215 -5.70 -13.97 6.99
N ILE A 216 -4.63 -13.79 7.78
CA ILE A 216 -3.62 -14.81 8.02
C ILE A 216 -4.08 -15.68 9.20
N MET A 217 -3.97 -16.99 9.03
CA MET A 217 -4.39 -18.00 9.99
C MET A 217 -3.32 -19.08 10.14
N ASP A 218 -3.29 -19.73 11.29
CA ASP A 218 -2.41 -20.86 11.53
C ASP A 218 -2.93 -22.08 10.79
N LYS A 219 -2.01 -22.83 10.15
CA LYS A 219 -2.34 -24.14 9.60
C LYS A 219 -2.81 -25.08 10.71
N ASN A 220 -2.05 -25.12 11.81
CA ASN A 220 -2.23 -26.05 12.92
C ASN A 220 -3.16 -25.51 14.02
N VAL A 221 -3.89 -26.43 14.65
CA VAL A 221 -5.03 -26.18 15.54
C VAL A 221 -4.56 -25.73 16.92
N THR A 222 -4.72 -24.45 17.23
CA THR A 222 -4.85 -23.97 18.60
C THR A 222 -6.20 -23.28 18.77
N LYS A 223 -6.68 -23.11 20.02
CA LYS A 223 -7.93 -22.42 20.38
C LYS A 223 -8.12 -21.06 19.66
N ASN A 224 -7.03 -20.43 19.24
CA ASN A 224 -6.97 -19.16 18.49
C ASN A 224 -7.49 -19.22 17.04
N LYS A 225 -7.72 -20.42 16.46
CA LYS A 225 -8.24 -20.53 15.08
C LYS A 225 -9.70 -20.09 14.96
N LYS A 226 -10.52 -20.33 16.00
CA LYS A 226 -11.95 -19.94 16.00
C LYS A 226 -12.09 -18.41 16.05
N SER A 227 -11.29 -17.73 16.87
CA SER A 227 -11.30 -16.26 16.94
C SER A 227 -10.78 -15.62 15.66
N SER A 228 -9.68 -16.11 15.07
CA SER A 228 -9.15 -15.58 13.80
C SER A 228 -10.12 -15.78 12.62
N PHE A 229 -10.80 -16.93 12.56
CA PHE A 229 -11.80 -17.20 11.52
C PHE A 229 -13.06 -16.35 11.68
N ASN A 230 -13.55 -16.16 12.91
CA ASN A 230 -14.66 -15.25 13.19
C ASN A 230 -14.29 -13.80 12.83
N ASN A 231 -13.08 -13.35 13.19
CA ASN A 231 -12.59 -12.02 12.79
C ASN A 231 -12.55 -11.85 11.26
N PHE A 232 -12.29 -12.93 10.51
CA PHE A 232 -12.35 -12.88 9.05
C PHE A 232 -13.80 -12.73 8.56
N ILE A 233 -14.75 -13.46 9.15
CA ILE A 233 -16.19 -13.29 8.87
C ILE A 233 -16.63 -11.84 9.16
N ASP A 234 -16.21 -11.26 10.28
CA ASP A 234 -16.55 -9.87 10.63
C ASP A 234 -16.00 -8.88 9.60
N LYS A 235 -14.76 -9.09 9.11
CA LYS A 235 -14.19 -8.30 8.02
C LYS A 235 -14.98 -8.44 6.73
N ILE A 236 -15.48 -9.64 6.43
CA ILE A 236 -16.32 -9.90 5.26
C ILE A 236 -17.61 -9.09 5.37
N PHE A 237 -18.32 -9.14 6.50
CA PHE A 237 -19.55 -8.37 6.67
C PHE A 237 -19.32 -6.86 6.58
N LYS A 238 -18.26 -6.35 7.23
CA LYS A 238 -17.84 -4.94 7.05
C LYS A 238 -17.58 -4.56 5.60
N LEU A 239 -17.10 -5.49 4.78
CA LEU A 239 -16.89 -5.27 3.35
C LEU A 239 -18.22 -5.30 2.57
N MET A 240 -19.13 -6.20 2.93
CA MET A 240 -20.49 -6.28 2.35
C MET A 240 -21.26 -4.98 2.58
N ASP A 241 -21.13 -4.36 3.75
CA ASP A 241 -21.77 -3.07 4.09
C ASP A 241 -21.39 -1.93 3.13
N THR A 242 -20.29 -2.08 2.39
CA THR A 242 -19.85 -1.10 1.41
C THR A 242 -20.57 -1.21 0.06
N TYR A 243 -21.39 -2.24 -0.13
CA TYR A 243 -22.24 -2.46 -1.29
C TYR A 243 -23.71 -2.23 -0.93
N ASP A 244 -24.47 -1.71 -1.88
CA ASP A 244 -25.89 -1.44 -1.73
C ASP A 244 -26.71 -2.72 -1.97
N ILE A 245 -26.70 -3.61 -0.96
CA ILE A 245 -27.39 -4.90 -1.00
C ILE A 245 -28.85 -4.69 -0.59
N ASN A 246 -29.77 -5.00 -1.51
CA ASN A 246 -31.22 -5.02 -1.28
C ASN A 246 -31.76 -6.45 -1.34
N GLU A 247 -33.05 -6.66 -1.10
CA GLU A 247 -33.67 -8.01 -1.09
C GLU A 247 -33.55 -8.76 -2.42
N ASN A 248 -33.55 -8.03 -3.54
CA ASN A 248 -33.41 -8.59 -4.89
C ASN A 248 -31.96 -8.97 -5.24
N THR A 249 -30.99 -8.63 -4.38
CA THR A 249 -29.59 -8.91 -4.64
C THR A 249 -29.30 -10.40 -4.49
N ILE A 250 -28.76 -11.01 -5.54
CA ILE A 250 -28.21 -12.37 -5.58
C ILE A 250 -26.76 -12.30 -5.13
N ILE A 251 -26.41 -13.08 -4.09
CA ILE A 251 -25.05 -13.19 -3.58
C ILE A 251 -24.47 -14.52 -4.04
N LEU A 252 -23.49 -14.45 -4.94
CA LEU A 252 -22.84 -15.64 -5.49
C LEU A 252 -21.45 -15.84 -4.89
N VAL A 253 -21.30 -16.87 -4.08
CA VAL A 253 -20.03 -17.27 -3.46
C VAL A 253 -19.31 -18.29 -4.34
N LEU A 254 -18.09 -17.96 -4.78
CA LEU A 254 -17.24 -18.74 -5.66
C LEU A 254 -15.97 -19.17 -4.93
N SER A 255 -15.64 -20.46 -4.91
CA SER A 255 -14.40 -20.94 -4.29
C SER A 255 -13.90 -22.29 -4.82
N ASP A 256 -12.79 -22.77 -4.27
CA ASP A 256 -12.16 -24.07 -4.55
C ASP A 256 -12.88 -25.33 -3.97
N GLY A 257 -13.98 -25.17 -3.23
CA GLY A 257 -14.64 -26.29 -2.54
C GLY A 257 -14.24 -26.55 -1.08
N GLU A 258 -13.27 -25.84 -0.51
CA GLU A 258 -12.73 -26.16 0.81
C GLU A 258 -13.79 -26.08 1.93
N LYS A 259 -13.74 -27.06 2.86
CA LYS A 259 -14.67 -27.16 4.01
C LYS A 259 -14.75 -25.88 4.84
N GLN A 260 -13.65 -25.15 5.00
CA GLN A 260 -13.63 -23.89 5.75
C GLN A 260 -14.42 -22.81 5.03
N ILE A 261 -14.30 -22.71 3.70
CA ILE A 261 -15.02 -21.72 2.90
C ILE A 261 -16.53 -21.98 2.91
N LYS A 262 -16.95 -23.26 2.96
CA LYS A 262 -18.37 -23.61 3.17
C LYS A 262 -18.95 -23.04 4.47
N LYS A 263 -18.13 -22.82 5.52
CA LYS A 263 -18.60 -22.16 6.75
C LYS A 263 -18.87 -20.66 6.52
N ILE A 264 -18.06 -20.01 5.70
CA ILE A 264 -18.26 -18.61 5.30
C ILE A 264 -19.58 -18.48 4.53
N TYR A 265 -19.80 -19.35 3.53
CA TYR A 265 -21.07 -19.39 2.80
C TYR A 265 -22.27 -19.55 3.73
N LYS A 266 -22.21 -20.48 4.69
CA LYS A 266 -23.28 -20.67 5.68
C LYS A 266 -23.53 -19.39 6.51
N ALA A 267 -22.46 -18.74 7.00
CA ALA A 267 -22.58 -17.50 7.74
C ALA A 267 -23.24 -16.38 6.91
N ILE A 268 -22.85 -16.22 5.64
CA ILE A 268 -23.46 -15.26 4.72
C ILE A 268 -24.94 -15.60 4.50
N LYS A 269 -25.27 -16.86 4.22
CA LYS A 269 -26.65 -17.31 4.00
C LYS A 269 -27.55 -17.07 5.21
N THR A 270 -27.03 -17.27 6.42
CA THR A 270 -27.76 -16.99 7.66
C THR A 270 -28.01 -15.49 7.84
N ASN A 271 -27.01 -14.64 7.57
CA ASN A 271 -27.15 -13.19 7.75
C ASN A 271 -28.04 -12.55 6.67
N TYR A 272 -27.98 -13.04 5.44
CA TYR A 272 -28.76 -12.56 4.29
C TYR A 272 -29.86 -13.57 3.91
N LYS A 273 -30.67 -13.97 4.91
CA LYS A 273 -31.72 -15.01 4.75
C LYS A 273 -32.81 -14.66 3.74
N ASN A 274 -33.04 -13.36 3.50
CA ASN A 274 -34.05 -12.87 2.55
C ASN A 274 -33.49 -12.78 1.11
N ASN A 275 -32.18 -12.94 0.94
CA ASN A 275 -31.53 -12.88 -0.36
C ASN A 275 -31.34 -14.29 -0.95
N THR A 276 -31.22 -14.35 -2.27
CA THR A 276 -30.73 -15.57 -2.92
C THR A 276 -29.21 -15.66 -2.73
N VAL A 277 -28.78 -16.57 -1.85
CA VAL A 277 -27.35 -16.85 -1.62
C VAL A 277 -26.98 -18.21 -2.21
N SER A 278 -26.16 -18.20 -3.24
CA SER A 278 -25.71 -19.40 -3.97
C SER A 278 -24.23 -19.64 -3.78
N TYR A 279 -23.84 -20.92 -3.83
CA TYR A 279 -22.45 -21.36 -3.78
C TYR A 279 -22.10 -22.14 -5.05
N SER A 280 -20.96 -21.83 -5.66
CA SER A 280 -20.43 -22.57 -6.80
C SER A 280 -18.91 -22.70 -6.72
N LEU A 281 -18.36 -23.65 -7.47
CA LEU A 281 -16.92 -23.66 -7.74
C LEU A 281 -16.56 -22.46 -8.61
N ASP A 282 -15.40 -21.86 -8.38
CA ASP A 282 -14.91 -20.86 -9.32
C ASP A 282 -14.61 -21.46 -10.70
N LYS A 283 -14.49 -20.61 -11.72
CA LYS A 283 -14.28 -21.04 -13.11
C LYS A 283 -13.06 -21.96 -13.26
N PHE A 284 -11.95 -21.67 -12.57
CA PHE A 284 -10.73 -22.44 -12.71
C PHE A 284 -10.92 -23.86 -12.17
N HIS A 285 -11.46 -23.98 -10.96
CA HIS A 285 -11.72 -25.26 -10.32
C HIS A 285 -12.84 -26.05 -11.02
N LEU A 286 -13.87 -25.36 -11.52
CA LEU A 286 -14.94 -25.95 -12.30
C LEU A 286 -14.40 -26.53 -13.62
N VAL A 287 -13.63 -25.74 -14.40
CA VAL A 287 -12.99 -26.22 -15.64
C VAL A 287 -12.05 -27.38 -15.37
N LYS A 288 -11.24 -27.29 -14.31
CA LYS A 288 -10.34 -28.39 -13.91
C LYS A 288 -11.14 -29.67 -13.63
N ARG A 289 -12.21 -29.58 -12.84
CA ARG A 289 -13.08 -30.72 -12.52
C ARG A 289 -13.76 -31.31 -13.76
N PHE A 290 -14.20 -30.48 -14.70
CA PHE A 290 -14.74 -30.96 -15.98
C PHE A 290 -13.68 -31.69 -16.81
N LYS A 291 -12.45 -31.15 -16.88
CA LYS A 291 -11.34 -31.85 -17.56
C LYS A 291 -11.07 -33.21 -16.91
N ASP A 292 -10.93 -33.25 -15.60
CA ASP A 292 -10.66 -34.49 -14.86
C ASP A 292 -11.77 -35.55 -15.03
N LEU A 293 -13.02 -35.13 -15.29
CA LEU A 293 -14.16 -36.03 -15.46
C LEU A 293 -14.39 -36.52 -16.89
N PHE A 294 -14.12 -35.67 -17.89
CA PHE A 294 -14.53 -35.91 -19.29
C PHE A 294 -13.36 -36.09 -20.26
N PHE A 295 -12.13 -35.80 -19.83
CA PHE A 295 -10.93 -35.93 -20.66
C PHE A 295 -9.88 -36.71 -19.86
N ILE A 296 -9.93 -38.05 -19.95
CA ILE A 296 -8.80 -38.94 -19.62
C ILE A 296 -7.70 -38.70 -20.65
#